data_AF-A0A3E4U2K1-F1
#
_entry.id   AF-A0A3E4U2K1-F1
#
_cell.length_a   1.000
_cell.length_b   1.000
_cell.length_c   1.000
_cell.angle_alpha   90.00
_cell.angle_beta   90.00
_cell.angle_gamma   90.00
#
_symmetry.space_group_name_H-M   'P 1'
#
loop_
_entity.id
_entity.type
_entity.pdbx_description
1 polymer ?
#
loop_
_entity_poly.entity_id
_entity_poly.type
_entity_poly.pdbx_seq_one_letter_code
_entity_poly.pdbx_strand_id
1 'polypeptide(L)'
;MSEELVYQESMTRYQEQESYAGKDEDFTEQVRDERLAAALKLLTTKQKEVIELIFWEGYTQEETARELGCSQSSVSERLSNGLKRLAVHLKQ
;
A
#
# COMPACT_ATOMS: atom_id res chain seq x y z
N MET A 1 14.18 -22.09 30.12
CA MET A 1 13.75 -20.86 29.43
C MET A 1 12.26 -20.77 29.63
N SER A 2 11.79 -19.81 30.43
CA SER A 2 10.40 -19.68 30.85
C SER A 2 9.52 -19.30 29.65
N GLU A 3 8.33 -19.90 29.55
CA GLU A 3 7.32 -19.62 28.52
C GLU A 3 6.94 -18.12 28.49
N GLU A 4 7.13 -17.43 29.62
CA GLU A 4 6.93 -15.99 29.79
C GLU A 4 7.86 -15.14 28.91
N LEU A 5 9.08 -15.60 28.65
CA LEU A 5 10.07 -14.89 27.82
C LEU A 5 9.74 -15.01 26.33
N VAL A 6 9.22 -16.17 25.91
CA VAL A 6 8.75 -16.40 24.52
C VAL A 6 7.52 -15.55 24.23
N TYR A 7 6.66 -15.35 25.23
CA TYR A 7 5.48 -14.49 25.08
C TYR A 7 5.85 -13.02 24.95
N GLN A 8 6.79 -12.55 25.79
CA GLN A 8 7.32 -11.19 25.70
C GLN A 8 8.04 -10.94 24.36
N GLU A 9 8.87 -11.87 23.89
CA GLU A 9 9.51 -11.81 22.55
C GLU A 9 8.51 -11.82 21.40
N SER A 10 7.41 -12.55 21.53
CA SER A 10 6.34 -12.53 20.52
C SER A 10 5.63 -11.17 20.49
N MET A 11 5.35 -10.57 21.65
CA MET A 11 4.71 -9.27 21.75
C MET A 11 5.61 -8.13 21.23
N THR A 12 6.92 -8.20 21.46
CA THR A 12 7.85 -7.22 20.88
C THR A 12 7.95 -7.33 19.36
N ARG A 13 7.89 -8.53 18.76
CA ARG A 13 7.78 -8.67 17.30
C ARG A 13 6.52 -8.04 16.70
N TYR A 14 5.41 -8.02 17.45
CA TYR A 14 4.18 -7.34 17.01
C TYR A 14 4.23 -5.82 17.25
N GLN A 15 5.01 -5.35 18.23
CA GLN A 15 5.18 -3.92 18.51
C GLN A 15 6.26 -3.24 17.64
N GLU A 16 7.18 -4.02 17.06
CA GLU A 16 8.11 -3.55 16.02
C GLU A 16 7.46 -3.41 14.63
N GLN A 17 6.13 -3.57 14.52
CA GLN A 17 5.37 -2.90 13.45
C GLN A 17 5.40 -1.40 13.73
N GLU A 18 6.57 -0.82 13.48
CA GLU A 18 6.81 0.58 13.27
C GLU A 18 5.63 1.13 12.47
N SER A 19 4.85 1.99 13.11
CA SER A 19 3.79 2.70 12.43
C SER A 19 4.45 3.41 11.25
N TYR A 20 4.00 3.10 10.04
CA TYR A 20 4.33 3.86 8.85
C TYR A 20 3.65 5.24 9.00
N ALA A 21 4.24 6.07 9.85
CA ALA A 21 4.13 7.50 9.81
C ALA A 21 4.46 7.89 8.36
N GLY A 22 3.48 8.47 7.69
CA GLY A 22 3.42 8.57 6.23
C GLY A 22 4.76 8.90 5.59
N LYS A 23 5.14 8.09 4.61
CA LYS A 23 6.17 8.48 3.65
C LYS A 23 5.70 9.81 3.04
N ASP A 24 6.34 10.91 3.40
CA ASP A 24 6.11 12.25 2.85
C ASP A 24 6.51 12.34 1.36
N GLU A 25 7.15 11.30 0.81
CA GLU A 25 7.50 11.21 -0.61
C GLU A 25 6.32 10.69 -1.44
N ASP A 26 5.73 11.55 -2.27
CA ASP A 26 4.74 11.14 -3.27
C ASP A 26 5.45 10.33 -4.37
N PHE A 27 5.32 8.99 -4.34
CA PHE A 27 5.92 8.08 -5.33
C PHE A 27 5.58 8.46 -6.77
N THR A 28 4.51 9.23 -7.00
CA THR A 28 4.13 9.70 -8.33
C THR A 28 5.16 10.63 -8.96
N GLU A 29 6.02 11.30 -8.17
CA GLU A 29 7.13 12.13 -8.68
C GLU A 29 8.29 11.28 -9.25
N GLN A 30 8.39 10.00 -8.89
CA GLN A 30 9.39 9.08 -9.42
C GLN A 30 9.00 8.54 -10.82
N VAL A 31 7.76 8.78 -11.26
CA VAL A 31 7.22 8.28 -12.53
C VAL A 31 7.67 9.19 -13.67
N ARG A 32 8.53 8.65 -14.55
CA ARG A 32 9.05 9.39 -15.73
C ARG A 32 7.99 9.68 -16.79
N ASP A 33 6.96 8.84 -16.89
CA ASP A 33 5.88 9.06 -17.85
C ASP A 33 4.92 10.12 -17.28
N GLU A 34 4.96 11.32 -17.86
CA GLU A 34 4.16 12.47 -17.42
C GLU A 34 2.66 12.18 -17.45
N ARG A 35 2.17 11.39 -18.41
CA ARG A 35 0.74 11.03 -18.51
C ARG A 35 0.35 10.08 -17.39
N LEU A 36 1.22 9.10 -17.09
CA LEU A 36 1.00 8.19 -15.97
C LEU A 36 1.11 8.92 -14.63
N ALA A 37 2.09 9.80 -14.45
CA ALA A 37 2.25 10.61 -13.23
C ALA A 37 1.00 11.48 -13.00
N ALA A 38 0.51 12.17 -14.04
CA ALA A 38 -0.72 12.95 -13.96
C ALA A 38 -1.95 12.08 -13.63
N ALA A 39 -2.07 10.90 -14.24
CA ALA A 39 -3.17 9.97 -13.95
C ALA A 39 -3.12 9.44 -12.52
N LEU A 40 -1.93 9.12 -11.99
CA LEU A 40 -1.75 8.68 -10.61
C LEU A 40 -2.11 9.79 -9.61
N LYS A 41 -1.79 11.06 -9.91
CA LYS A 41 -2.18 12.21 -9.08
C LYS A 41 -3.70 12.37 -8.92
N LEU A 42 -4.50 11.84 -9.83
CA LEU A 42 -5.98 11.88 -9.75
C LEU A 42 -6.59 10.79 -8.85
N LEU A 43 -5.81 9.78 -8.46
CA LEU A 43 -6.26 8.72 -7.58
C LEU A 43 -6.51 9.23 -6.16
N THR A 44 -7.41 8.57 -5.42
CA THR A 44 -7.55 8.84 -3.99
C THR A 44 -6.33 8.33 -3.23
N THR A 45 -6.04 8.89 -2.06
CA THR A 45 -4.94 8.44 -1.18
C THR A 45 -4.99 6.93 -0.95
N LYS A 46 -6.17 6.38 -0.66
CA LYS A 46 -6.37 4.93 -0.44
C LYS A 46 -6.10 4.07 -1.67
N GLN A 47 -6.26 4.61 -2.88
CA GLN A 47 -5.93 3.91 -4.13
C GLN A 47 -4.43 3.99 -4.40
N LYS A 48 -3.83 5.17 -4.16
CA LYS A 48 -2.39 5.39 -4.25
C LYS A 48 -1.61 4.44 -3.33
N GLU A 49 -1.99 4.36 -2.05
CA GLU A 49 -1.36 3.46 -1.07
C GLU A 49 -1.33 2.00 -1.53
N VAL A 50 -2.46 1.49 -2.04
CA VAL A 50 -2.54 0.10 -2.52
C VAL A 50 -1.68 -0.13 -3.76
N ILE A 51 -1.61 0.86 -4.66
CA ILE A 51 -0.80 0.77 -5.88
C ILE A 51 0.69 0.86 -5.54
N GLU A 52 1.08 1.74 -4.62
CA GLU A 52 2.46 1.87 -4.15
C GLU A 52 2.94 0.57 -3.51
N LEU A 53 2.20 0.05 -2.53
CA LEU A 53 2.59 -1.19 -1.83
C LEU A 53 2.74 -2.37 -2.81
N ILE A 54 1.82 -2.51 -3.77
CA ILE A 54 1.84 -3.65 -4.68
C ILE A 54 2.89 -3.49 -5.78
N PHE A 55 3.03 -2.32 -6.39
CA PHE A 55 3.87 -2.14 -7.59
C PHE A 55 5.26 -1.56 -7.30
N TRP A 56 5.41 -0.73 -6.28
CA TRP A 56 6.71 -0.18 -5.87
C TRP A 56 7.39 -1.04 -4.82
N GLU A 57 6.65 -1.46 -3.80
CA GLU A 57 7.22 -2.23 -2.69
C GLU A 57 7.12 -3.75 -2.91
N GLY A 58 6.32 -4.21 -3.89
CA GLY A 58 6.22 -5.61 -4.27
C GLY A 58 5.36 -6.49 -3.36
N TYR A 59 4.51 -5.88 -2.52
CA TYR A 59 3.64 -6.58 -1.58
C TYR A 59 2.54 -7.35 -2.32
N THR A 60 2.16 -8.51 -1.79
CA THR A 60 0.92 -9.18 -2.20
C THR A 60 -0.31 -8.43 -1.70
N GLN A 61 -1.50 -8.71 -2.25
CA GLN A 61 -2.74 -8.12 -1.74
C GLN A 61 -3.03 -8.52 -0.29
N GLU A 62 -2.55 -9.69 0.14
CA GLU A 62 -2.74 -10.20 1.50
C GLU A 62 -1.81 -9.49 2.49
N GLU A 63 -0.55 -9.28 2.12
CA GLU A 63 0.39 -8.46 2.91
C GLU A 63 -0.07 -7.00 2.95
N THR A 64 -0.49 -6.44 1.82
CA THR A 64 -1.08 -5.09 1.74
C THR A 64 -2.30 -4.96 2.64
N ALA A 65 -3.15 -5.99 2.72
CA ALA A 65 -4.32 -5.98 3.59
C ALA A 65 -3.95 -5.97 5.07
N ARG A 66 -2.96 -6.78 5.45
CA ARG A 66 -2.40 -6.80 6.81
C ARG A 66 -1.77 -5.46 7.16
N GLU A 67 -0.99 -4.89 6.24
CA GLU A 67 -0.32 -3.60 6.38
C GLU A 67 -1.33 -2.47 6.58
N LEU A 68 -2.37 -2.42 5.75
CA LEU A 68 -3.41 -1.38 5.82
C LEU A 68 -4.50 -1.66 6.87
N GLY A 69 -4.39 -2.73 7.66
CA GLY A 69 -5.37 -3.11 8.68
C GLY A 69 -6.79 -3.32 8.11
N CYS A 70 -6.91 -3.87 6.89
CA CYS A 70 -8.19 -4.06 6.21
C CYS A 70 -8.34 -5.47 5.60
N SER A 71 -9.48 -5.77 5.00
CA SER A 71 -9.69 -7.06 4.32
C SER A 71 -9.02 -7.08 2.94
N GLN A 72 -8.54 -8.26 2.52
CA GLN A 72 -7.98 -8.46 1.18
C GLN A 72 -8.98 -8.11 0.07
N SER A 73 -10.27 -8.31 0.30
CA SER A 73 -11.34 -7.87 -0.62
C SER A 73 -11.38 -6.34 -0.77
N SER A 74 -11.16 -5.58 0.32
CA SER A 74 -11.08 -4.11 0.26
C SER A 74 -9.86 -3.66 -0.54
N VAL A 75 -8.71 -4.33 -0.38
CA VAL A 75 -7.52 -4.06 -1.19
C VAL A 75 -7.79 -4.34 -2.67
N SER A 76 -8.39 -5.49 -2.98
CA SER A 76 -8.75 -5.87 -4.34
C SER A 76 -9.70 -4.85 -5.00
N GLU A 77 -10.71 -4.38 -4.28
CA GLU A 77 -11.63 -3.36 -4.76
C GLU A 77 -10.92 -2.02 -5.01
N ARG A 78 -10.09 -1.55 -4.06
CA ARG A 78 -9.31 -0.32 -4.20
C ARG A 78 -8.36 -0.39 -5.40
N LEU A 79 -7.67 -1.52 -5.56
CA LEU A 79 -6.78 -1.78 -6.69
C LEU A 79 -7.55 -1.77 -8.01
N SER A 80 -8.63 -2.53 -8.12
CA SER A 80 -9.46 -2.62 -9.33
C SER A 80 -10.00 -1.25 -9.74
N ASN A 81 -10.54 -0.49 -8.78
CA ASN A 81 -11.07 0.85 -9.03
C ASN A 81 -9.96 1.84 -9.38
N GLY A 82 -8.79 1.75 -8.74
CA GLY A 82 -7.61 2.56 -9.09
C GLY A 82 -7.14 2.30 -10.52
N LEU A 83 -6.96 1.04 -10.89
CA LEU A 83 -6.54 0.65 -12.24
C LEU A 83 -7.55 1.06 -13.32
N LYS A 84 -8.86 0.96 -13.05
CA LYS A 84 -9.90 1.45 -13.97
C LYS A 84 -9.77 2.95 -14.19
N ARG A 85 -9.53 3.74 -13.14
CA ARG A 85 -9.34 5.20 -13.25
C ARG A 85 -8.10 5.53 -14.06
N LEU A 86 -6.98 4.85 -13.81
CA LEU A 86 -5.77 5.00 -14.61
C LEU A 86 -6.02 4.70 -16.09
N ALA A 87 -6.70 3.58 -16.38
CA ALA A 87 -7.02 3.19 -17.74
C ALA A 87 -7.91 4.21 -18.47
N VAL A 88 -8.84 4.88 -17.77
CA VAL A 88 -9.66 5.95 -18.35
C VAL A 88 -8.80 7.16 -18.72
N HIS A 89 -7.88 7.57 -17.85
CA HIS A 89 -7.05 8.75 -18.08
C HIS A 89 -5.93 8.53 -19.09
N LEU A 90 -5.42 7.29 -19.22
CA LEU A 90 -4.37 6.96 -20.19
C LEU A 90 -4.89 6.73 -21.62
N LYS A 91 -6.20 6.49 -21.77
CA LYS A 91 -6.86 6.30 -23.08
C LYS A 91 -7.30 7.61 -23.74
N GLN A 92 -7.27 8.73 -23.01
CA GLN A 92 -7.53 10.08 -23.52
C GLN A 92 -6.26 10.68 -24.10
#